data_AF-A0A5S9MD37-F1
#
_entry.id   AF-A0A5S9MD37-F1
#
_cell.length_a   1.000
_cell.length_b   1.000
_cell.length_c   1.000
_cell.angle_alpha   90.00
_cell.angle_beta   90.00
_cell.angle_gamma   90.00
#
_symmetry.space_group_name_H-M   'P 1'
#
loop_
_entity.id
_entity.type
_entity.pdbx_description
1 polymer ?
#
loop_
_entity_poly.entity_id
_entity_poly.type
_entity_poly.pdbx_seq_one_letter_code
_entity_poly.pdbx_strand_id
1 'polypeptide(L)'
;MQRCYTLRKNMKHFLTSLYEDGVDIPRLHTYAETLILLPEVRKEIESCIGDNGEVLDHATPALRTIRTQLRSLESKVRDKLESMIRSQLLQKMLSDTIVTIRNDRFVIPVKQEYRSNYGGIVHDQSSSGATLF
;
A
#
# COMPACT_ATOMS: atom_id res chain seq x y z
N MET A 1 -14.41 3.86 -10.83
CA MET A 1 -15.23 2.90 -11.60
C MET A 1 -16.74 3.05 -11.42
N GLN A 2 -17.21 3.34 -10.20
CA GLN A 2 -18.63 3.43 -9.84
C GLN A 2 -19.51 4.25 -10.80
N ARG A 3 -19.08 5.49 -11.12
CA ARG A 3 -19.85 6.44 -11.94
C ARG A 3 -20.15 5.93 -13.35
N CYS A 4 -19.17 5.32 -14.02
CA CYS A 4 -19.33 4.82 -15.38
C CYS A 4 -20.32 3.64 -15.43
N TYR A 5 -20.25 2.73 -14.45
CA TYR A 5 -21.20 1.62 -14.34
C TYR A 5 -22.63 2.12 -14.05
N THR A 6 -22.79 3.04 -13.10
CA THR A 6 -24.11 3.59 -12.76
C THR A 6 -24.72 4.32 -13.96
N LEU A 7 -23.92 5.11 -14.68
CA LEU A 7 -24.37 5.77 -15.91
C LEU A 7 -24.80 4.76 -16.97
N ARG A 8 -24.00 3.73 -17.22
CA ARG A 8 -24.33 2.66 -18.18
C ARG A 8 -25.62 1.93 -17.79
N LYS A 9 -25.79 1.61 -16.51
CA LYS A 9 -26.98 0.94 -15.96
C LYS A 9 -28.23 1.81 -16.14
N ASN A 10 -28.16 3.08 -15.74
CA ASN A 10 -29.28 4.01 -15.83
C ASN A 10 -29.67 4.26 -17.30
N MET A 11 -28.67 4.45 -18.17
CA MET A 11 -28.89 4.66 -19.59
C MET A 11 -29.51 3.44 -20.27
N LYS A 12 -29.04 2.22 -19.95
CA LYS A 12 -29.66 0.99 -20.45
C LYS A 12 -31.12 0.89 -20.00
N HIS A 13 -31.39 1.06 -18.71
CA HIS A 13 -32.74 0.95 -18.17
C HIS A 13 -33.70 1.97 -18.79
N PHE A 14 -33.26 3.23 -18.93
CA PHE A 14 -34.04 4.30 -19.56
C PHE A 14 -34.34 4.02 -21.04
N LEU A 15 -33.35 3.57 -21.82
CA LEU A 15 -33.55 3.28 -23.24
C LEU A 15 -34.45 2.06 -23.45
N THR A 16 -34.34 1.05 -22.58
CA THR A 16 -35.22 -0.12 -22.60
C THR A 16 -36.66 0.25 -22.22
N SER A 17 -36.86 1.09 -21.19
CA SER A 17 -38.21 1.50 -20.79
C SER A 17 -38.93 2.30 -21.88
N LEU A 18 -38.22 3.20 -22.59
CA LEU A 18 -38.81 3.94 -23.70
C LEU A 18 -39.29 3.02 -24.84
N TYR A 19 -38.54 1.96 -25.13
CA TYR A 19 -38.95 0.99 -26.14
C TYR A 19 -40.18 0.17 -25.69
N GLU A 20 -40.22 -0.23 -24.41
CA GLU A 20 -41.37 -0.94 -23.81
C GLU A 20 -42.64 -0.06 -23.79
N ASP A 21 -42.50 1.25 -23.61
CA ASP A 21 -43.59 2.23 -23.64
C ASP A 21 -44.11 2.52 -25.07
N GLY A 22 -43.60 1.84 -26.10
CA GLY A 22 -44.05 1.96 -27.48
C GLY A 22 -43.45 3.15 -28.24
N VAL A 23 -42.38 3.77 -27.71
CA VAL A 23 -41.65 4.82 -28.44
C VAL A 23 -40.82 4.18 -29.54
N ASP A 24 -41.06 4.60 -30.80
CA ASP A 24 -40.37 4.06 -31.97
C ASP A 24 -38.94 4.60 -32.10
N ILE A 25 -37.99 3.92 -31.46
CA ILE A 25 -36.55 4.26 -31.42
C ILE A 25 -35.64 3.07 -31.76
N PRO A 26 -35.80 2.42 -32.93
CA PRO A 26 -35.17 1.13 -33.24
C PRO A 26 -33.64 1.19 -33.25
N ARG A 27 -33.05 2.27 -33.75
CA ARG A 27 -31.57 2.44 -33.75
C ARG A 27 -31.00 2.57 -32.35
N LEU A 28 -31.67 3.32 -31.47
CA LEU A 28 -31.25 3.51 -30.08
C LEU A 28 -31.44 2.24 -29.26
N HIS A 29 -32.49 1.47 -29.53
CA HIS A 29 -32.71 0.16 -28.93
C HIS A 29 -31.54 -0.80 -29.24
N THR A 30 -31.12 -0.90 -30.50
CA THR A 30 -29.95 -1.71 -30.88
C THR A 30 -28.68 -1.29 -30.14
N TYR A 31 -28.42 0.00 -29.97
CA TYR A 31 -27.28 0.46 -29.17
C TYR A 31 -27.45 0.15 -27.67
N ALA A 32 -28.66 0.23 -27.12
CA ALA A 32 -28.93 -0.11 -25.72
C ALA A 32 -28.65 -1.59 -25.43
N GLU A 33 -28.91 -2.50 -26.37
CA GLU A 33 -28.58 -3.92 -26.25
C GLU A 33 -27.06 -4.17 -26.13
N THR A 34 -26.23 -3.34 -26.79
CA THR A 34 -24.77 -3.43 -26.68
C THR A 34 -24.24 -2.99 -25.31
N LEU A 35 -25.05 -2.33 -24.48
CA LEU A 35 -24.67 -1.95 -23.11
C LEU A 35 -24.71 -3.18 -22.21
N ILE A 36 -23.62 -3.95 -22.19
CA ILE A 36 -23.48 -5.09 -21.28
C ILE A 36 -23.11 -4.58 -19.89
N LEU A 37 -23.89 -5.00 -18.88
CA LEU A 37 -23.57 -4.76 -17.47
C LEU A 37 -22.81 -5.96 -16.94
N LEU A 38 -21.65 -5.72 -16.33
CA LEU A 38 -20.79 -6.75 -15.74
C LEU A 38 -20.65 -6.49 -14.23
N PRO A 39 -21.73 -6.67 -13.44
CA PRO A 39 -21.70 -6.42 -12.00
C PRO A 39 -20.67 -7.27 -11.27
N GLU A 40 -20.54 -8.55 -11.65
CA GLU A 40 -19.60 -9.48 -11.01
C GLU A 40 -18.15 -9.06 -11.23
N VAL A 41 -17.77 -8.77 -12.49
CA VAL A 41 -16.42 -8.30 -12.82
C VAL A 41 -16.10 -6.99 -12.11
N ARG A 42 -17.06 -6.06 -12.07
CA ARG A 42 -16.89 -4.81 -11.32
C ARG A 42 -16.65 -5.07 -9.83
N LYS A 43 -17.45 -5.93 -9.23
CA LYS A 43 -17.35 -6.28 -7.80
C LYS A 43 -16.01 -6.94 -7.50
N GLU A 44 -15.54 -7.82 -8.37
CA GLU A 44 -14.24 -8.49 -8.24
C GLU A 44 -13.09 -7.47 -8.33
N ILE A 45 -13.15 -6.55 -9.28
CA ILE A 45 -12.18 -5.46 -9.39
C ILE A 45 -12.21 -4.56 -8.14
N GLU A 46 -13.39 -4.12 -7.69
CA GLU A 46 -13.57 -3.28 -6.50
C GLU A 46 -13.14 -4.01 -5.21
N SER A 47 -13.15 -5.34 -5.18
CA SER A 47 -12.64 -6.14 -4.06
C SER A 47 -11.12 -6.26 -4.03
N CYS A 48 -10.46 -6.03 -5.17
CA CYS A 48 -9.01 -6.19 -5.32
C CYS A 48 -8.27 -4.85 -5.44
N ILE A 49 -8.93 -3.82 -5.97
CA ILE A 49 -8.33 -2.54 -6.34
C ILE A 49 -9.07 -1.41 -5.59
N GLY A 50 -8.31 -0.62 -4.85
CA GLY A 50 -8.79 0.56 -4.13
C GLY A 50 -9.07 1.74 -5.05
N ASP A 51 -9.64 2.80 -4.48
CA ASP A 51 -10.09 3.97 -5.24
C ASP A 51 -8.95 4.73 -5.92
N ASN A 52 -7.72 4.63 -5.40
CA ASN A 52 -6.53 5.28 -5.99
C ASN A 52 -5.72 4.32 -6.89
N GLY A 53 -6.26 3.14 -7.21
CA GLY A 53 -5.60 2.14 -8.07
C GLY A 53 -4.63 1.22 -7.35
N GLU A 54 -4.56 1.29 -6.02
CA GLU A 54 -3.75 0.40 -5.20
C GLU A 54 -4.35 -0.99 -5.06
N VAL A 55 -3.51 -2.02 -5.01
CA VAL A 55 -3.98 -3.39 -4.71
C VAL A 55 -4.24 -3.51 -3.22
N LEU A 56 -5.47 -3.86 -2.85
CA LEU A 56 -5.92 -3.99 -1.47
C LEU A 56 -5.23 -5.16 -0.77
N ASP A 57 -4.98 -5.01 0.55
CA ASP A 57 -4.35 -6.06 1.37
C ASP A 57 -5.12 -7.38 1.33
N HIS A 58 -6.43 -7.30 1.16
CA HIS A 58 -7.35 -8.44 1.17
C HIS A 58 -7.73 -8.91 -0.24
N ALA A 59 -7.07 -8.41 -1.29
CA ALA A 59 -7.32 -8.83 -2.67
C ALA A 59 -7.16 -10.35 -2.84
N THR A 60 -6.19 -10.95 -2.13
CA THR A 60 -6.10 -12.41 -2.00
C THR A 60 -5.72 -12.82 -0.58
N PRO A 61 -6.11 -14.02 -0.10
CA PRO A 61 -5.67 -14.54 1.19
C PRO A 61 -4.15 -14.67 1.31
N ALA A 62 -3.48 -15.05 0.21
CA ALA A 62 -2.03 -15.14 0.15
C ALA A 62 -1.35 -13.76 0.31
N LEU A 63 -1.82 -12.74 -0.42
CA LEU A 63 -1.29 -11.37 -0.30
C LEU A 63 -1.49 -10.82 1.11
N ARG A 64 -2.68 -11.05 1.70
CA ARG A 64 -2.97 -10.65 3.08
C ARG A 64 -1.98 -11.27 4.05
N THR A 65 -1.70 -12.56 3.89
CA THR A 65 -0.77 -13.32 4.74
C THR A 65 0.64 -12.76 4.63
N ILE A 66 1.13 -12.57 3.40
CA ILE A 66 2.47 -12.02 3.13
C ILE A 66 2.61 -10.61 3.72
N ARG A 67 1.65 -9.72 3.49
CA ARG A 67 1.69 -8.34 4.03
C ARG A 67 1.60 -8.32 5.56
N THR A 68 0.83 -9.22 6.16
CA THR A 68 0.76 -9.34 7.63
C THR A 68 2.08 -9.84 8.21
N GLN A 69 2.70 -10.84 7.57
CA GLN A 69 4.01 -11.34 7.96
C GLN A 69 5.09 -10.27 7.84
N LEU A 70 5.08 -9.49 6.74
CA LEU A 70 5.98 -8.36 6.53
C LEU A 70 5.87 -7.35 7.67
N ARG A 71 4.65 -6.86 7.96
CA ARG A 71 4.42 -5.91 9.07
C ARG A 71 4.85 -6.47 10.43
N SER A 72 4.61 -7.76 10.68
CA SER A 72 5.03 -8.43 11.92
C SER A 72 6.56 -8.52 12.02
N LEU A 73 7.25 -8.86 10.95
CA LEU A 73 8.71 -8.90 10.89
C LEU A 73 9.30 -7.51 11.08
N GLU A 74 8.77 -6.50 10.42
CA GLU A 74 9.17 -5.10 10.59
C GLU A 74 9.00 -4.62 12.04
N SER A 75 7.87 -4.95 12.68
CA SER A 75 7.65 -4.65 14.09
C SER A 75 8.69 -5.34 14.97
N LYS A 76 8.94 -6.64 14.77
CA LYS A 76 9.96 -7.38 15.54
C LYS A 76 11.36 -6.79 15.38
N VAL A 77 11.72 -6.37 14.16
CA VAL A 77 13.01 -5.70 13.90
C VAL A 77 13.06 -4.37 14.65
N ARG A 78 12.01 -3.55 14.55
CA ARG A 78 11.92 -2.27 15.29
C ARG A 78 12.03 -2.48 16.79
N ASP A 79 11.25 -3.37 17.36
CA ASP A 79 11.26 -3.68 18.80
C ASP A 79 12.65 -4.14 19.26
N LYS A 80 13.33 -4.95 18.44
CA LYS A 80 14.69 -5.39 18.72
C LYS A 80 15.68 -4.22 18.71
N LEU A 81 15.62 -3.35 17.71
CA LEU A 81 16.47 -2.17 17.62
C LEU A 81 16.20 -1.19 18.77
N GLU A 82 14.93 -0.96 19.12
CA GLU A 82 14.56 -0.14 20.28
C GLU A 82 15.09 -0.73 21.59
N SER A 83 15.01 -2.06 21.76
CA SER A 83 15.57 -2.73 22.94
C SER A 83 17.10 -2.56 23.04
N MET A 84 17.80 -2.54 21.90
CA MET A 84 19.24 -2.28 21.86
C MET A 84 19.55 -0.84 22.26
N ILE A 85 18.83 0.14 21.71
CA ILE A 85 19.05 1.57 22.01
C ILE A 85 18.72 1.89 23.49
N ARG A 86 17.80 1.16 24.13
CA ARG A 86 17.50 1.31 25.56
C ARG A 86 18.58 0.77 26.49
N SER A 87 19.51 -0.03 26.00
CA SER A 87 20.62 -0.54 26.82
C SER A 87 21.58 0.61 27.19
N GLN A 88 21.81 0.78 28.49
CA GLN A 88 22.55 1.92 29.03
C GLN A 88 24.04 1.96 28.60
N LEU A 89 24.60 0.80 28.27
CA LEU A 89 25.94 0.69 27.68
C LEU A 89 25.96 1.21 26.24
N LEU A 90 24.90 0.93 25.48
CA LEU A 90 24.81 1.29 24.07
C LEU A 90 24.48 2.78 23.90
N GLN A 91 23.63 3.36 24.76
CA GLN A 91 23.28 4.80 24.70
C GLN A 91 24.50 5.73 24.70
N LYS A 92 25.55 5.41 25.45
CA LYS A 92 26.78 6.25 25.50
C LYS A 92 27.50 6.32 24.15
N MET A 93 27.34 5.28 23.34
CA MET A 93 27.99 5.12 22.03
C MET A 93 27.15 5.67 20.87
N LEU A 94 25.87 5.96 21.11
CA LEU A 94 24.95 6.48 20.11
C LEU A 94 25.05 8.00 20.00
N SER A 95 24.91 8.51 18.79
CA SER A 95 24.78 9.96 18.57
C SER A 95 23.39 10.43 18.97
N ASP A 96 22.38 9.61 18.67
CA ASP A 96 20.97 9.89 18.94
C ASP A 96 20.26 8.59 19.33
N THR A 97 19.35 8.65 20.31
CA THR A 97 18.62 7.45 20.79
C THR A 97 17.33 7.24 20.02
N ILE A 98 17.39 7.24 18.69
CA ILE A 98 16.24 7.02 17.82
C ILE A 98 16.61 6.10 16.64
N VAL A 99 15.74 5.14 16.34
CA VAL A 99 15.85 4.32 15.13
C VAL A 99 15.44 5.20 13.94
N THR A 100 16.29 5.30 12.93
CA THR A 100 15.98 6.04 11.70
C THR A 100 15.95 5.10 10.50
N ILE A 101 15.46 5.60 9.36
CA ILE A 101 15.43 4.85 8.10
C ILE A 101 16.41 5.51 7.12
N ARG A 102 17.32 4.70 6.55
CA ARG A 102 18.26 5.08 5.48
C ARG A 102 18.24 4.00 4.42
N ASN A 103 18.06 4.38 3.15
CA ASN A 103 18.00 3.44 2.02
C ASN A 103 17.02 2.27 2.26
N ASP A 104 15.82 2.59 2.76
CA ASP A 104 14.77 1.62 3.14
C ASP A 104 15.19 0.57 4.19
N ARG A 105 16.21 0.88 5.00
CA ARG A 105 16.68 0.04 6.09
C ARG A 105 16.63 0.78 7.43
N PHE A 106 16.24 0.06 8.47
CA PHE A 106 16.32 0.56 9.83
C PHE A 106 17.79 0.62 10.27
N VAL A 107 18.22 1.80 10.70
CA VAL A 107 19.60 2.10 11.10
C VAL A 107 19.64 2.76 12.46
N ILE A 108 20.74 2.57 13.17
CA ILE A 108 20.99 3.16 14.49
C ILE A 108 22.19 4.10 14.35
N PRO A 109 22.06 5.39 14.72
CA PRO A 109 23.16 6.35 14.59
C PRO A 109 24.23 6.14 15.66
N VAL A 110 25.39 5.63 15.26
CA VAL A 110 26.54 5.38 16.12
C VAL A 110 27.57 6.50 15.95
N LYS A 111 28.18 6.98 17.04
CA LYS A 111 29.29 7.95 16.93
C LYS A 111 30.49 7.28 16.28
N GLN A 112 31.19 8.00 15.41
CA GLN A 112 32.31 7.46 14.63
C GLN A 112 33.40 6.81 15.50
N GLU A 113 33.66 7.37 16.68
CA GLU A 113 34.63 6.88 17.67
C GLU A 113 34.33 5.47 18.21
N TYR A 114 33.07 5.04 18.17
CA TYR A 114 32.63 3.72 18.64
C TYR A 114 32.35 2.73 17.51
N ARG A 115 32.80 3.03 16.27
CA ARG A 115 32.66 2.13 15.11
C ARG A 115 33.19 0.72 15.42
N SER A 116 34.35 0.62 16.05
CA SER A 116 35.02 -0.65 16.36
C SER A 116 34.27 -1.51 17.39
N ASN A 117 33.41 -0.88 18.21
CA ASN A 117 32.61 -1.56 19.23
C ASN A 117 31.31 -2.14 18.66
N TYR A 118 30.90 -1.71 17.45
CA TYR A 118 29.73 -2.23 16.76
C TYR A 118 30.16 -3.13 15.58
N GLY A 119 29.91 -4.44 15.72
CA GLY A 119 30.05 -5.40 14.62
C GLY A 119 28.86 -5.32 13.67
N GLY A 120 28.86 -4.34 12.77
CA GLY A 120 27.77 -4.09 11.83
C GLY A 120 28.23 -3.57 10.46
N ILE A 121 27.28 -3.40 9.55
CA ILE A 121 27.50 -2.80 8.22
C ILE A 121 27.08 -1.34 8.30
N VAL A 122 27.95 -0.44 7.83
CA VAL A 122 27.62 0.99 7.70
C VAL A 122 26.81 1.17 6.42
N HIS A 123 25.61 1.72 6.56
CA HIS A 123 24.69 2.04 5.48
C HIS A 123 24.88 3.46 4.95
N ASP A 124 25.23 4.41 5.83
CA ASP A 124 25.42 5.81 5.46
C ASP A 124 26.30 6.56 6.48
N GLN A 125 26.74 7.76 6.15
CA GLN A 125 27.51 8.63 7.04
C GLN A 125 26.96 10.06 7.00
N SER A 126 26.94 10.74 8.15
CA SER A 126 26.54 12.15 8.20
C SER A 126 27.50 13.04 7.40
N SER A 127 27.03 14.19 6.92
CA SER A 127 27.87 15.13 6.16
C SER A 127 29.12 15.61 6.91
N SER A 128 29.07 15.66 8.25
CA SER A 128 30.21 16.01 9.11
C SER A 128 31.14 14.83 9.41
N GLY A 129 30.74 13.61 9.04
CA GLY A 129 31.46 12.37 9.31
C GLY A 129 31.31 11.83 10.73
N ALA A 130 30.78 12.61 11.67
CA ALA A 130 30.74 12.29 13.09
C ALA A 130 29.79 11.15 13.47
N THR A 131 28.79 10.87 12.63
CA THR A 131 27.75 9.86 12.89
C THR A 131 27.72 8.86 11.73
N LEU A 132 27.77 7.58 12.08
CA LEU A 132 27.61 6.46 11.17
C LEU A 132 26.20 5.90 11.32
N PHE A 133 25.57 5.56 10.21
CA PHE A 133 24.25 4.95 10.14
C PHE A 133 24.37 3.53 9.56
#